data_AF-A0A933R067-F1
#
_entry.id   AF-A0A933R067-F1
#
_cell.length_a   1.000
_cell.length_b   1.000
_cell.length_c   1.000
_cell.angle_alpha   90.00
_cell.angle_beta   90.00
_cell.angle_gamma   90.00
#
_symmetry.space_group_name_H-M   'P 1'
#
loop_
_entity.id
_entity.type
_entity.pdbx_description
1 polymer ?
#
loop_
_entity_poly.entity_id
_entity_poly.type
_entity_poly.pdbx_seq_one_letter_code
_entity_poly.pdbx_strand_id
1 'polypeptide(L)'
;MKLSHPYQFLSPRLQNRAFAIMLPLTLLAMYVEQVTGVPLKSDVAPSGIFSFEFAGTLAAAQTMVKSWGQLGQIYAGVNIGFDFVFIITYVIAISLGCVIVARGGVLSQVGITLAWAMFAAGLFDCVENYNLLQILLGNGQEINAMLAMWFAIPKFAIVILGLAYFFIGGAVVLVMRARESH
;
A
#
# COMPACT_ATOMS: atom_id res chain seq x y z
N MET A 1 -24.71 15.90 -9.77
CA MET A 1 -23.43 15.90 -10.52
C MET A 1 -22.91 14.47 -10.56
N LYS A 2 -22.54 13.92 -11.73
CA LYS A 2 -21.81 12.64 -11.77
C LYS A 2 -20.40 12.89 -11.24
N LEU A 3 -20.01 12.21 -10.18
CA LEU A 3 -18.69 12.34 -9.58
C LEU A 3 -17.62 11.76 -10.49
N SER A 4 -16.50 12.48 -10.65
CA SER A 4 -15.38 12.03 -11.46
C SER A 4 -14.45 11.10 -10.68
N HIS A 5 -14.11 9.98 -11.30
CA HIS A 5 -13.22 8.96 -10.75
C HIS A 5 -12.00 8.77 -11.66
N PRO A 6 -10.86 8.27 -11.15
CA PRO A 6 -9.59 8.26 -11.91
C PRO A 6 -9.66 7.46 -13.21
N TYR A 7 -10.50 6.43 -13.28
CA TYR A 7 -10.60 5.53 -14.44
C TYR A 7 -11.71 5.87 -15.44
N GLN A 8 -12.17 7.12 -15.53
CA GLN A 8 -13.26 7.51 -16.45
C GLN A 8 -12.98 7.22 -17.92
N PHE A 9 -11.70 7.22 -18.30
CA PHE A 9 -11.24 6.91 -19.65
C PHE A 9 -11.37 5.41 -20.01
N LEU A 10 -11.60 4.53 -19.02
CA LEU A 10 -11.77 3.09 -19.24
C LEU A 10 -13.25 2.71 -19.21
N SER A 11 -13.68 1.84 -20.14
CA SER A 11 -15.00 1.24 -20.08
C SER A 11 -15.15 0.35 -18.82
N PRO A 12 -16.37 0.15 -18.30
CA PRO A 12 -16.60 -0.69 -17.12
C PRO A 12 -16.03 -2.11 -17.25
N ARG A 13 -16.06 -2.70 -18.45
CA ARG A 13 -15.48 -4.02 -18.74
C ARG A 13 -13.96 -4.00 -18.61
N LEU A 14 -13.29 -2.95 -19.12
CA LEU A 14 -11.84 -2.79 -18.99
C LEU A 14 -11.43 -2.52 -17.54
N GLN A 15 -12.20 -1.75 -16.77
CA GLN A 15 -11.94 -1.54 -15.34
C GLN A 15 -11.96 -2.88 -14.58
N ASN A 16 -12.95 -3.74 -14.83
CA ASN A 16 -13.04 -5.06 -14.19
C ASN A 16 -11.87 -5.99 -14.62
N ARG A 17 -11.46 -5.95 -15.90
CA ARG A 17 -10.30 -6.72 -16.38
C ARG A 17 -9.00 -6.24 -15.76
N ALA A 18 -8.79 -4.93 -15.71
CA ALA A 18 -7.63 -4.33 -15.07
C ALA A 18 -7.57 -4.72 -13.59
N PHE A 19 -8.70 -4.68 -12.87
CA PHE A 19 -8.77 -5.13 -11.48
C PHE A 19 -8.40 -6.62 -11.35
N ALA A 20 -8.97 -7.48 -12.21
CA ALA A 20 -8.70 -8.92 -12.20
C ALA A 20 -7.23 -9.27 -12.53
N ILE A 21 -6.49 -8.39 -13.20
CA ILE A 21 -5.05 -8.55 -13.46
C ILE A 21 -4.22 -7.97 -12.30
N MET A 22 -4.57 -6.76 -11.84
CA MET A 22 -3.79 -6.04 -10.83
C MET A 22 -3.88 -6.72 -9.46
N LEU A 23 -5.03 -7.27 -9.08
CA LEU A 23 -5.19 -7.93 -7.78
C LEU A 23 -4.24 -9.14 -7.63
N PRO A 24 -4.17 -10.11 -8.56
CA PRO A 24 -3.16 -11.18 -8.49
C PRO A 24 -1.72 -10.67 -8.46
N LEU A 25 -1.40 -9.62 -9.22
CA LEU A 25 -0.05 -9.03 -9.20
C LEU A 25 0.27 -8.41 -7.85
N THR A 26 -0.68 -7.72 -7.22
CA THR A 26 -0.56 -7.20 -5.86
C THR A 26 -0.34 -8.32 -4.85
N LEU A 27 -1.11 -9.41 -4.94
CA LEU A 27 -0.96 -10.55 -4.03
C LEU A 27 0.39 -11.26 -4.21
N LEU A 28 0.85 -11.40 -5.45
CA LEU A 28 2.17 -11.95 -5.74
C LEU A 28 3.27 -11.05 -5.20
N ALA A 29 3.14 -9.73 -5.38
CA ALA A 29 4.14 -8.78 -4.90
C ALA A 29 4.21 -8.76 -3.37
N MET A 30 3.05 -8.71 -2.70
CA MET A 30 2.94 -8.85 -1.25
C MET A 30 3.57 -10.16 -0.73
N TYR A 31 3.41 -11.27 -1.47
CA TYR A 31 4.05 -12.53 -1.11
C TYR A 31 5.57 -12.45 -1.20
N VAL A 32 6.11 -11.85 -2.27
CA VAL A 32 7.56 -11.63 -2.44
C VAL A 32 8.11 -10.77 -1.30
N GLU A 33 7.42 -9.71 -0.91
CA GLU A 33 7.79 -8.87 0.23
C GLU A 33 7.75 -9.62 1.55
N GLN A 34 6.72 -10.44 1.80
CA GLN A 34 6.68 -11.24 3.03
C GLN A 34 7.88 -12.18 3.11
N VAL A 35 8.20 -12.89 2.03
CA VAL A 35 9.32 -13.83 1.99
C VAL A 35 10.65 -13.11 2.17
N THR A 36 10.87 -12.00 1.46
CA THR A 36 12.11 -11.20 1.57
C THR A 36 12.21 -10.43 2.89
N GLY A 37 11.09 -10.19 3.58
CA GLY A 37 11.03 -9.51 4.87
C GLY A 37 11.21 -10.43 6.09
N VAL A 38 11.10 -11.77 5.93
CA VAL A 38 11.33 -12.72 7.04
C VAL A 38 12.68 -12.52 7.74
N PRO A 39 13.82 -12.39 7.01
CA PRO A 39 15.13 -12.20 7.63
C PRO A 39 15.31 -10.87 8.38
N LEU A 40 14.37 -9.94 8.22
CA LEU A 40 14.45 -8.59 8.80
C LEU A 40 13.80 -8.51 10.18
N LYS A 41 13.13 -9.58 10.62
CA LYS A 41 12.55 -9.66 11.97
C LYS A 41 13.66 -9.90 13.00
N SER A 42 13.78 -9.00 13.96
CA SER A 42 14.74 -9.08 15.07
C SER A 42 14.15 -8.50 16.35
N ASP A 43 14.84 -8.63 17.48
CA ASP A 43 14.37 -8.10 18.77
C ASP A 43 14.11 -6.58 18.74
N VAL A 44 14.92 -5.85 17.97
CA VAL A 44 14.80 -4.38 17.79
C VAL A 44 13.90 -3.99 16.61
N ALA A 45 13.55 -4.95 15.74
CA ALA A 45 12.65 -4.77 14.60
C ALA A 45 11.68 -5.96 14.50
N PRO A 46 10.76 -6.13 15.46
CA PRO A 46 9.92 -7.34 15.55
C PRO A 46 9.02 -7.55 14.33
N SER A 47 8.67 -6.46 13.64
CA SER A 47 7.88 -6.46 12.40
C SER A 47 8.74 -6.23 11.15
N GLY A 48 10.07 -6.31 11.25
CA GLY A 48 11.00 -6.10 10.13
C GLY A 48 10.89 -4.71 9.53
N ILE A 49 10.62 -4.62 8.22
CA ILE A 49 10.53 -3.35 7.50
C ILE A 49 9.45 -2.44 8.06
N PHE A 50 8.30 -2.97 8.51
CA PHE A 50 7.30 -2.15 9.19
C PHE A 50 7.88 -1.49 10.45
N SER A 51 8.71 -2.18 11.24
CA SER A 51 9.36 -1.54 12.39
C SER A 51 10.31 -0.41 11.96
N PHE A 52 10.94 -0.55 10.79
CA PHE A 52 11.84 0.44 10.21
C PHE A 52 11.10 1.68 9.69
N GLU A 53 9.95 1.51 9.03
CA GLU A 53 9.04 2.59 8.61
C GLU A 53 8.63 3.48 9.80
N PHE A 54 8.39 2.87 10.97
CA PHE A 54 7.98 3.55 12.18
C PHE A 54 9.12 3.88 13.15
N ALA A 55 10.38 3.79 12.72
CA ALA A 55 11.52 4.03 13.60
C ALA A 55 11.56 5.47 14.16
N GLY A 56 11.11 6.45 13.38
CA GLY A 56 10.90 7.84 13.77
C GLY A 56 12.15 8.66 14.11
N THR A 57 13.29 8.01 14.35
CA THR A 57 14.59 8.64 14.62
C THR A 57 15.71 7.92 13.88
N LEU A 58 16.79 8.63 13.53
CA LEU A 58 17.91 8.00 12.83
C LEU A 58 18.60 6.95 13.71
N ALA A 59 18.72 7.22 15.01
CA ALA A 59 19.37 6.30 15.96
C ALA A 59 18.65 4.94 16.05
N ALA A 60 17.31 4.95 16.13
CA ALA A 60 16.52 3.72 16.14
C ALA A 60 16.65 2.98 14.80
N ALA A 61 16.50 3.71 13.69
CA ALA A 61 16.60 3.17 12.34
C ALA A 61 17.97 2.51 12.08
N GLN A 62 19.06 3.18 12.47
CA GLN A 62 20.42 2.62 12.37
C GLN A 62 20.64 1.41 13.28
N THR A 63 19.99 1.37 14.45
CA THR A 63 20.08 0.20 15.34
C THR A 63 19.46 -1.03 14.69
N MET A 64 18.33 -0.86 14.00
CA MET A 64 17.69 -1.93 13.20
C MET A 64 18.57 -2.35 12.01
N VAL A 65 19.09 -1.39 11.23
CA VAL A 65 19.98 -1.67 10.08
C VAL A 65 21.24 -2.43 10.52
N LYS A 66 21.79 -2.10 11.70
CA LYS A 66 22.93 -2.82 12.28
C LYS A 66 22.56 -4.23 12.75
N SER A 67 21.38 -4.42 13.35
CA SER A 67 20.97 -5.75 13.85
C SER A 67 20.78 -6.77 12.73
N TRP A 68 20.44 -6.31 11.53
CA TRP A 68 20.27 -7.15 10.34
C TRP A 68 21.59 -7.68 9.74
N GLY A 69 22.73 -7.05 10.06
CA GLY A 69 24.03 -7.38 9.47
C GLY A 69 24.06 -7.22 7.94
N GLN A 70 25.15 -7.67 7.31
CA GLN A 70 25.35 -7.46 5.87
C GLN A 70 24.30 -8.17 5.00
N LEU A 71 23.98 -9.43 5.32
CA LEU A 71 23.01 -10.20 4.55
C LEU A 71 21.59 -9.62 4.70
N GLY A 72 21.19 -9.25 5.92
CA GLY A 72 19.88 -8.65 6.14
C GLY A 72 19.74 -7.28 5.47
N GLN A 73 20.81 -6.48 5.39
CA GLN A 73 20.78 -5.24 4.61
C GLN A 73 20.55 -5.46 3.11
N ILE A 74 21.08 -6.55 2.53
CA ILE A 74 20.78 -6.94 1.15
C ILE A 74 19.30 -7.30 1.01
N TYR A 75 18.76 -8.09 1.94
CA TYR A 75 17.32 -8.41 1.96
C TYR A 75 16.46 -7.15 2.09
N ALA A 76 16.83 -6.20 2.96
CA ALA A 76 16.14 -4.93 3.11
C ALA A 76 16.16 -4.11 1.81
N GLY A 77 17.32 -4.05 1.12
CA GLY A 77 17.43 -3.37 -0.17
C GLY A 77 16.58 -4.00 -1.26
N VAL A 78 16.54 -5.34 -1.32
CA VAL A 78 15.66 -6.07 -2.25
C VAL A 78 14.19 -5.86 -1.90
N ASN A 79 13.83 -5.91 -0.62
CA ASN A 79 12.46 -5.74 -0.14
C ASN A 79 11.93 -4.34 -0.48
N ILE A 80 12.63 -3.28 -0.08
CA ILE A 80 12.25 -1.88 -0.36
C ILE A 80 12.28 -1.60 -1.88
N GLY A 81 13.26 -2.15 -2.60
CA GLY A 81 13.33 -2.01 -4.05
C GLY A 81 12.13 -2.65 -4.76
N PHE A 82 11.68 -3.80 -4.28
CA PHE A 82 10.51 -4.49 -4.81
C PHE A 82 9.19 -3.81 -4.41
N ASP A 83 9.18 -3.09 -3.30
CA ASP A 83 8.01 -2.33 -2.84
C ASP A 83 7.56 -1.26 -3.84
N PHE A 84 8.46 -0.66 -4.62
CA PHE A 84 8.05 0.19 -5.75
C PHE A 84 7.15 -0.52 -6.77
N VAL A 85 7.31 -1.83 -6.98
CA VAL A 85 6.42 -2.63 -7.81
C VAL A 85 5.09 -2.90 -7.09
N PHE A 86 5.16 -3.22 -5.79
CA PHE A 86 3.97 -3.41 -4.97
C PHE A 86 3.11 -2.16 -4.95
N ILE A 87 3.69 -0.96 -4.73
CA ILE A 87 3.04 0.35 -4.80
C ILE A 87 2.18 0.51 -6.04
N ILE A 88 2.76 0.28 -7.22
CA ILE A 88 2.04 0.44 -8.49
C ILE A 88 0.83 -0.49 -8.53
N THR A 89 1.03 -1.77 -8.17
CA THR A 89 -0.03 -2.77 -8.28
C THR A 89 -1.14 -2.54 -7.26
N TYR A 90 -0.81 -2.34 -5.97
CA TYR A 90 -1.80 -2.23 -4.91
C TYR A 90 -2.61 -0.93 -5.05
N VAL A 91 -1.98 0.18 -5.42
CA VAL A 91 -2.67 1.47 -5.60
C VAL A 91 -3.74 1.32 -6.67
N ILE A 92 -3.39 0.71 -7.81
CA ILE A 92 -4.32 0.49 -8.91
C ILE A 92 -5.41 -0.52 -8.51
N ALA A 93 -5.04 -1.64 -7.88
CA ALA A 93 -5.98 -2.68 -7.48
C ALA A 93 -7.04 -2.14 -6.49
N ILE A 94 -6.62 -1.50 -5.40
CA ILE A 94 -7.52 -0.97 -4.38
C ILE A 94 -8.36 0.18 -4.96
N SER A 95 -7.77 1.09 -5.71
CA SER A 95 -8.49 2.21 -6.34
C SER A 95 -9.57 1.72 -7.31
N LEU A 96 -9.27 0.74 -8.17
CA LEU A 96 -10.26 0.10 -9.04
C LEU A 96 -11.34 -0.61 -8.24
N GLY A 97 -10.97 -1.32 -7.17
CA GLY A 97 -11.92 -1.96 -6.24
C GLY A 97 -12.92 -0.95 -5.69
N CYS A 98 -12.44 0.20 -5.21
CA CYS A 98 -13.29 1.29 -4.73
C CYS A 98 -14.25 1.80 -5.83
N VAL A 99 -13.77 2.00 -7.07
CA VAL A 99 -14.64 2.44 -8.18
C VAL A 99 -15.69 1.39 -8.55
N ILE A 100 -15.33 0.10 -8.55
CA ILE A 100 -16.24 -1.00 -8.86
C ILE A 100 -17.36 -1.10 -7.81
N VAL A 101 -17.02 -1.01 -6.53
CA VAL A 101 -18.00 -1.01 -5.43
C VAL A 101 -18.88 0.22 -5.47
N ALA A 102 -18.30 1.41 -5.69
CA ALA A 102 -19.04 2.67 -5.81
C ALA A 102 -20.08 2.64 -6.94
N ARG A 103 -19.79 1.95 -8.05
CA ARG A 103 -20.72 1.76 -9.17
C ARG A 103 -21.97 0.96 -8.77
N GLY A 104 -21.86 0.10 -7.76
CA GLY A 104 -23.01 -0.62 -7.18
C GLY A 104 -23.92 0.24 -6.30
N GLY A 105 -23.61 1.53 -6.12
CA GLY A 105 -24.45 2.49 -5.38
C GLY A 105 -24.14 2.60 -3.88
N VAL A 106 -23.22 1.79 -3.35
CA VAL A 106 -22.87 1.81 -1.92
C VAL A 106 -21.91 2.95 -1.62
N LEU A 107 -22.39 3.99 -0.94
CA LEU A 107 -21.60 5.15 -0.52
C LEU A 107 -20.66 5.67 -1.63
N SER A 108 -21.19 5.84 -2.85
CA SER A 108 -20.38 6.05 -4.06
C SER A 108 -19.41 7.23 -3.97
N GLN A 109 -19.79 8.30 -3.27
CA GLN A 109 -18.91 9.43 -3.01
C GLN A 109 -17.66 9.02 -2.22
N VAL A 110 -17.83 8.21 -1.18
CA VAL A 110 -16.72 7.72 -0.34
C VAL A 110 -15.78 6.86 -1.18
N GLY A 111 -16.33 5.93 -1.96
CA GLY A 111 -15.52 5.07 -2.84
C GLY A 111 -14.73 5.87 -3.87
N ILE A 112 -15.33 6.88 -4.50
CA ILE A 112 -14.64 7.73 -5.48
C ILE A 112 -13.55 8.58 -4.82
N THR A 113 -13.82 9.13 -3.64
CA THR A 113 -12.81 9.87 -2.86
C THR A 113 -11.63 8.97 -2.48
N LEU A 114 -11.90 7.75 -1.98
CA LEU A 114 -10.87 6.78 -1.63
C LEU A 114 -10.07 6.31 -2.86
N ALA A 115 -10.70 6.18 -4.02
CA ALA A 115 -10.01 5.83 -5.26
C ALA A 115 -8.95 6.88 -5.63
N TRP A 116 -9.25 8.18 -5.45
CA TRP A 116 -8.26 9.25 -5.64
C TRP A 116 -7.23 9.29 -4.52
N ALA A 117 -7.66 9.15 -3.26
CA ALA A 117 -6.77 9.14 -2.10
C ALA A 117 -5.70 8.04 -2.21
N MET A 118 -6.00 6.93 -2.87
CA MET A 118 -5.05 5.83 -3.04
C MET A 118 -3.81 6.23 -3.86
N PHE A 119 -3.94 7.16 -4.82
CA PHE A 119 -2.79 7.71 -5.53
C PHE A 119 -1.93 8.58 -4.63
N ALA A 120 -2.55 9.32 -3.70
CA ALA A 120 -1.80 10.05 -2.67
C ALA A 120 -1.09 9.10 -1.71
N ALA A 121 -1.72 7.98 -1.31
CA ALA A 121 -1.07 6.95 -0.51
C ALA A 121 0.15 6.35 -1.22
N GLY A 122 0.06 6.05 -2.52
CA GLY A 122 1.21 5.58 -3.31
C GLY A 122 2.34 6.59 -3.39
N LEU A 123 2.04 7.90 -3.49
CA LEU A 123 3.06 8.94 -3.43
C LEU A 123 3.72 9.00 -2.05
N PHE A 124 2.93 8.88 -0.99
CA PHE A 124 3.45 8.83 0.38
C PHE A 124 4.38 7.64 0.57
N ASP A 125 4.00 6.48 0.04
CA ASP A 125 4.79 5.26 0.06
C ASP A 125 6.14 5.44 -0.67
N CYS A 126 6.13 6.04 -1.86
CA CYS A 126 7.36 6.34 -2.59
C CYS A 126 8.32 7.26 -1.79
N VAL A 127 7.78 8.29 -1.12
CA VAL A 127 8.59 9.22 -0.31
C VAL A 127 9.17 8.48 0.89
N GLU A 128 8.35 7.68 1.55
CA GLU A 128 8.74 6.87 2.71
C GLU A 128 9.87 5.89 2.33
N ASN A 129 9.67 5.07 1.30
CA ASN A 129 10.66 4.11 0.81
C ASN A 129 11.96 4.75 0.34
N TYR A 130 11.88 5.92 -0.31
CA TYR A 130 13.08 6.68 -0.66
C TYR A 130 13.91 7.05 0.58
N ASN A 131 13.25 7.51 1.65
CA ASN A 131 13.93 7.89 2.89
C ASN A 131 14.51 6.68 3.62
N LEU A 132 13.81 5.54 3.63
CA LEU A 132 14.36 4.29 4.16
C LEU A 132 15.60 3.82 3.40
N LEU A 133 15.61 3.93 2.06
CA LEU A 133 16.78 3.63 1.26
C LEU A 133 17.97 4.55 1.60
N GLN A 134 17.74 5.85 1.83
CA GLN A 134 18.83 6.74 2.26
C GLN A 134 19.47 6.27 3.57
N ILE A 135 18.65 5.88 4.54
CA ILE A 135 19.13 5.37 5.84
C ILE A 135 19.87 4.04 5.64
N LEU A 136 19.30 3.11 4.88
CA LEU A 136 19.88 1.79 4.62
C LEU A 136 21.26 1.90 3.94
N LEU A 137 21.41 2.84 3.00
CA LEU A 137 22.66 3.08 2.27
C LEU A 137 23.69 3.90 3.07
N GLY A 138 23.39 4.28 4.31
CA GLY A 138 24.29 5.04 5.18
C GLY A 138 24.34 6.55 4.90
N ASN A 139 23.50 7.07 3.99
CA ASN A 139 23.38 8.50 3.69
C ASN A 139 22.27 9.21 4.49
N GLY A 140 21.52 8.45 5.30
CA GLY A 140 20.37 8.94 6.03
C GLY A 140 20.73 9.93 7.13
N GLN A 141 19.89 10.95 7.25
CA GLN A 141 19.89 11.98 8.29
C GLN A 141 18.64 11.83 9.15
N GLU A 142 18.57 12.59 10.25
CA GLU A 142 17.41 12.58 11.17
C GLU A 142 16.09 12.85 10.43
N ILE A 143 16.12 13.77 9.46
CA ILE A 143 14.94 14.11 8.66
C ILE A 143 14.43 12.92 7.86
N ASN A 144 15.29 12.01 7.40
CA ASN A 144 14.85 10.84 6.63
C ASN A 144 13.99 9.91 7.48
N ALA A 145 14.40 9.63 8.73
CA ALA A 145 13.64 8.77 9.62
C ALA A 145 12.29 9.40 10.03
N MET A 146 12.28 10.71 10.25
CA MET A 146 11.05 11.44 10.52
C MET A 146 10.10 11.41 9.31
N LEU A 147 10.60 11.69 8.11
CA LEU A 147 9.80 11.69 6.89
C LEU A 147 9.24 10.29 6.61
N ALA A 148 10.04 9.23 6.74
CA ALA A 148 9.56 7.86 6.57
C ALA A 148 8.33 7.60 7.46
N MET A 149 8.43 7.86 8.76
CA MET A 149 7.32 7.67 9.70
C MET A 149 6.10 8.54 9.39
N TRP A 150 6.29 9.84 9.14
CA TRP A 150 5.19 10.77 8.91
C TRP A 150 4.46 10.55 7.59
N PHE A 151 5.10 9.92 6.60
CA PHE A 151 4.45 9.49 5.36
C PHE A 151 3.84 8.08 5.47
N ALA A 152 4.43 7.18 6.26
CA ALA A 152 3.86 5.86 6.54
C ALA A 152 2.48 5.93 7.21
N ILE A 153 2.31 6.80 8.21
CA ILE A 153 1.05 6.92 8.97
C ILE A 153 -0.17 7.22 8.06
N PRO A 154 -0.20 8.32 7.28
CA PRO A 154 -1.33 8.62 6.42
C PRO A 154 -1.49 7.60 5.28
N LYS A 155 -0.38 7.04 4.77
CA LYS A 155 -0.41 5.93 3.80
C LYS A 155 -1.26 4.78 4.32
N PHE A 156 -0.92 4.21 5.48
CA PHE A 156 -1.65 3.07 6.03
C PHE A 156 -3.09 3.41 6.36
N ALA A 157 -3.36 4.61 6.89
CA ALA A 157 -4.73 5.03 7.15
C ALA A 157 -5.59 5.02 5.86
N ILE A 158 -5.07 5.56 4.77
CA ILE A 158 -5.76 5.57 3.47
C ILE A 158 -5.95 4.14 2.95
N VAL A 159 -4.90 3.31 2.96
CA VAL A 159 -4.95 1.91 2.49
C VAL A 159 -5.98 1.10 3.27
N ILE A 160 -5.99 1.20 4.60
CA ILE A 160 -6.96 0.50 5.47
C ILE A 160 -8.39 0.93 5.14
N LEU A 161 -8.65 2.23 4.99
CA LEU A 161 -9.98 2.74 4.63
C LEU A 161 -10.41 2.26 3.23
N GLY A 162 -9.49 2.23 2.27
CA GLY A 162 -9.72 1.70 0.91
C GLY A 162 -10.11 0.22 0.93
N LEU A 163 -9.35 -0.61 1.66
CA LEU A 163 -9.63 -2.03 1.81
C LEU A 163 -10.95 -2.27 2.55
N ALA A 164 -11.20 -1.56 3.64
CA ALA A 164 -12.45 -1.67 4.41
C ALA A 164 -13.65 -1.34 3.52
N TYR A 165 -13.59 -0.26 2.75
CA TYR A 165 -14.63 0.10 1.79
C TYR A 165 -14.81 -0.99 0.71
N PHE A 166 -13.72 -1.49 0.14
CA PHE A 166 -13.78 -2.52 -0.88
C PHE A 166 -14.45 -3.81 -0.38
N PHE A 167 -14.03 -4.34 0.77
CA PHE A 167 -14.57 -5.60 1.30
C PHE A 167 -16.00 -5.45 1.83
N ILE A 168 -16.26 -4.44 2.67
CA ILE A 168 -17.57 -4.24 3.29
C ILE A 168 -18.58 -3.81 2.22
N GLY A 169 -18.24 -2.81 1.41
CA GLY A 169 -19.12 -2.34 0.34
C GLY A 169 -19.34 -3.38 -0.74
N GLY A 170 -18.30 -4.17 -1.08
CA GLY A 170 -18.43 -5.31 -1.99
C GLY A 170 -19.41 -6.37 -1.49
N ALA A 171 -19.32 -6.73 -0.21
CA ALA A 171 -20.27 -7.67 0.41
C ALA A 171 -21.72 -7.13 0.36
N VAL A 172 -21.92 -5.84 0.65
CA VAL A 172 -23.24 -5.18 0.56
C VAL A 172 -23.79 -5.25 -0.87
N VAL A 173 -22.98 -4.91 -1.88
CA VAL A 173 -23.39 -4.98 -3.29
C VAL A 173 -23.79 -6.40 -3.69
N LEU A 174 -23.06 -7.42 -3.23
CA LEU A 174 -23.40 -8.83 -3.51
C LEU A 174 -24.75 -9.22 -2.90
N VAL A 175 -25.01 -8.83 -1.65
CA VAL A 175 -26.29 -9.09 -0.97
C VAL A 175 -27.45 -8.39 -1.66
N MET A 176 -27.28 -7.13 -2.08
CA MET A 176 -28.32 -6.39 -2.80
C MET A 176 -28.69 -7.07 -4.11
N ARG A 177 -27.70 -7.50 -4.89
CA ARG A 177 -27.93 -8.21 -6.17
C ARG A 177 -28.61 -9.56 -5.99
N ALA A 178 -28.25 -10.31 -4.94
CA ALA A 178 -28.89 -11.59 -4.65
C ALA A 178 -30.38 -11.44 -4.29
N ARG A 179 -30.76 -10.33 -3.63
CA ARG A 179 -32.16 -10.03 -3.31
C ARG A 179 -32.99 -9.63 -4.54
N GLU A 180 -32.39 -8.97 -5.52
CA GLU A 180 -33.08 -8.58 -6.76
C GLU A 180 -33.31 -9.75 -7.72
N SER A 181 -32.59 -10.87 -7.56
CA SER A 181 -32.76 -12.09 -8.37
C SER A 181 -33.82 -13.07 -7.86
N HIS A 182 -34.46 -12.77 -6.73
CA HIS A 182 -35.56 -13.52 -6.13
C HIS A 182 -36.87 -12.75 -6.23
#